data_AF-A0A7C2IYA7-F1
#
_entry.id   AF-A0A7C2IYA7-F1
#
_cell.length_a   1.000
_cell.length_b   1.000
_cell.length_c   1.000
_cell.angle_alpha   90.00
_cell.angle_beta   90.00
_cell.angle_gamma   90.00
#
_symmetry.space_group_name_H-M   'P 1'
#
loop_
_entity.id
_entity.type
_entity.pdbx_description
1 polymer ?
#
loop_
_entity_poly.entity_id
_entity_poly.type
_entity_poly.pdbx_seq_one_letter_code
_entity_poly.pdbx_strand_id
1 'polypeptide(L)'
;ACVARIYGLAFAFGVPVRLIYGNLVNSAATGLALSRYALARLRRRPLVWVKTEHAYPSRAALLPHKRPLGEILVGSGYLTAEELERARATKPSGVLLGHHLVHCGLLSEEELYEALSIQLGIDLGVIDPDQVSREVARALPAHIVREWNVLPVRIESGNMYLVSPNPPNDELQHALRRHTRLEIRVQLVTPTNFRRLAESLL
;
A
#
# COMPACT_ATOMS: atom_id res chain seq x y z
N ALA A 1 14.40 -40.50 -11.23
CA ALA A 1 15.55 -39.83 -11.89
C ALA A 1 15.35 -38.31 -12.02
N CYS A 2 14.31 -37.82 -12.73
CA CYS A 2 14.13 -36.38 -12.97
C CYS A 2 13.93 -35.53 -11.71
N VAL A 3 13.11 -35.96 -10.75
CA VAL A 3 12.87 -35.19 -9.50
C VAL A 3 14.14 -35.07 -8.66
N ALA A 4 14.94 -36.14 -8.56
CA ALA A 4 16.23 -36.10 -7.87
C ALA A 4 17.21 -35.10 -8.50
N ARG A 5 17.21 -35.01 -9.83
CA ARG A 5 18.08 -34.10 -10.59
C ARG A 5 17.68 -32.62 -10.44
N ILE A 6 16.39 -32.31 -10.30
CA ILE A 6 15.90 -30.92 -10.25
C ILE A 6 15.71 -30.43 -8.82
N TYR A 7 15.17 -31.27 -7.93
CA TYR A 7 14.75 -30.89 -6.58
C TYR A 7 15.55 -31.58 -5.47
N GLY A 8 16.45 -32.52 -5.80
CA GLY A 8 17.28 -33.23 -4.84
C GLY A 8 16.72 -34.58 -4.37
N LEU A 9 17.58 -35.38 -3.73
CA LEU A 9 17.29 -36.76 -3.35
C LEU A 9 16.16 -36.86 -2.31
N ALA A 10 16.10 -35.95 -1.34
CA ALA A 10 15.06 -35.95 -0.31
C ALA A 10 13.64 -35.86 -0.92
N PHE A 11 13.45 -34.98 -1.91
CA PHE A 11 12.18 -34.86 -2.62
C PHE A 11 11.89 -36.07 -3.52
N ALA A 12 12.92 -36.71 -4.07
CA ALA A 12 12.77 -37.91 -4.88
C ALA A 12 12.22 -39.09 -4.07
N PHE A 13 12.68 -39.26 -2.82
CA PHE A 13 12.15 -40.30 -1.92
C PHE A 13 10.69 -40.06 -1.53
N GLY A 14 10.23 -38.79 -1.48
CA GLY A 14 8.83 -38.46 -1.23
C GLY A 14 7.88 -38.70 -2.41
N VAL A 15 8.39 -38.98 -3.61
CA VAL A 15 7.56 -39.13 -4.83
C VAL A 15 6.52 -40.25 -4.75
N PRO A 16 6.86 -41.49 -4.30
CA PRO A 16 5.88 -42.56 -4.25
C PRO A 16 4.66 -42.23 -3.37
N VAL A 17 4.91 -41.63 -2.20
CA VAL A 17 3.86 -41.19 -1.27
C VAL A 17 3.01 -40.08 -1.90
N ARG A 18 3.66 -39.07 -2.49
CA ARG A 18 2.96 -37.95 -3.13
C ARG A 18 2.10 -38.41 -4.32
N LEU A 19 2.57 -39.39 -5.09
CA LEU A 19 1.86 -39.91 -6.25
C LEU A 19 0.57 -40.65 -5.84
N ILE A 20 0.65 -41.50 -4.82
CA ILE A 20 -0.51 -42.21 -4.29
C ILE A 20 -1.53 -41.20 -3.72
N TYR A 21 -1.07 -40.30 -2.86
CA TYR A 21 -1.92 -39.29 -2.24
C TYR A 21 -2.58 -38.38 -3.29
N GLY A 22 -1.80 -37.87 -4.25
CA GLY A 22 -2.31 -37.00 -5.32
C GLY A 22 -3.36 -37.67 -6.19
N ASN A 23 -3.15 -38.95 -6.55
CA ASN A 23 -4.12 -39.71 -7.33
C ASN A 23 -5.43 -39.97 -6.56
N LEU A 24 -5.35 -40.24 -5.25
CA LEU A 24 -6.54 -40.39 -4.40
C LEU A 24 -7.35 -39.09 -4.34
N VAL A 25 -6.70 -37.96 -4.10
CA VAL A 25 -7.34 -36.64 -4.08
C VAL A 25 -8.00 -36.32 -5.43
N ASN A 26 -7.29 -36.53 -6.54
CA ASN A 26 -7.82 -36.30 -7.89
C ASN A 26 -9.01 -37.21 -8.20
N SER A 27 -8.96 -38.48 -7.80
CA SER A 27 -10.04 -39.44 -8.01
C SER A 27 -11.28 -39.04 -7.21
N ALA A 28 -11.12 -38.67 -5.95
CA ALA A 28 -12.20 -38.20 -5.09
C ALA A 28 -12.83 -36.90 -5.62
N ALA A 29 -12.02 -35.92 -6.01
CA ALA A 29 -12.49 -34.68 -6.59
C ALA A 29 -13.28 -34.91 -7.89
N THR A 30 -12.79 -35.79 -8.76
CA THR A 30 -13.47 -36.17 -10.01
C THR A 30 -14.81 -36.86 -9.73
N GLY A 31 -14.83 -37.82 -8.81
CA GLY A 31 -16.07 -38.51 -8.40
C GLY A 31 -17.11 -37.55 -7.82
N LEU A 32 -16.69 -36.62 -6.96
CA LEU A 32 -17.56 -35.58 -6.41
C LEU A 32 -18.08 -34.61 -7.47
N ALA A 33 -17.27 -34.24 -8.46
CA ALA A 33 -17.70 -33.40 -9.57
C ALA A 33 -18.76 -34.10 -10.44
N LEU A 34 -18.53 -35.38 -10.78
CA LEU A 34 -19.48 -36.19 -11.56
C LEU A 34 -20.80 -36.39 -10.80
N SER A 35 -20.76 -36.66 -9.50
CA SER A 35 -21.98 -36.84 -8.71
C SER A 35 -22.78 -35.54 -8.58
N ARG A 36 -22.10 -34.40 -8.36
CA ARG A 36 -22.74 -33.06 -8.37
C ARG A 36 -23.38 -32.75 -9.71
N TYR A 37 -22.70 -33.07 -10.83
CA TYR A 37 -23.25 -32.88 -12.17
C TYR A 37 -24.48 -33.73 -12.41
N ALA A 38 -24.41 -35.04 -12.16
CA ALA A 38 -25.52 -35.96 -12.35
C ALA A 38 -26.74 -35.54 -11.52
N LEU A 39 -26.52 -35.16 -10.26
CA LEU A 39 -27.59 -34.73 -9.35
C LEU A 39 -28.20 -33.38 -9.74
N ALA A 40 -27.39 -32.42 -10.22
CA ALA A 40 -27.88 -31.16 -10.77
C ALA A 40 -28.71 -31.36 -12.03
N ARG A 41 -28.28 -32.24 -12.94
CA ARG A 41 -28.98 -32.61 -14.18
C ARG A 41 -30.33 -33.29 -13.88
N LEU A 42 -30.34 -34.24 -12.94
CA LEU A 42 -31.56 -34.95 -12.52
C LEU A 42 -32.57 -34.00 -11.87
N ARG A 43 -32.10 -33.10 -10.99
CA ARG A 43 -32.95 -32.16 -10.24
C ARG A 43 -33.23 -30.84 -10.98
N ARG A 44 -32.81 -30.71 -12.25
CA ARG A 44 -32.90 -29.47 -13.07
C ARG A 44 -32.44 -28.21 -12.34
N ARG A 45 -31.40 -28.31 -11.51
CA ARG A 45 -30.80 -27.17 -10.82
C ARG A 45 -29.64 -26.60 -11.64
N PRO A 46 -29.38 -25.28 -11.56
CA PRO A 46 -28.21 -24.71 -12.22
C PRO A 46 -26.92 -25.29 -11.63
N LEU A 47 -25.98 -25.62 -12.52
CA LEU A 47 -24.63 -26.03 -12.16
C LEU A 47 -23.88 -24.80 -11.65
N VAL A 48 -23.70 -24.72 -10.33
CA VAL A 48 -22.84 -23.72 -9.73
C VAL A 48 -21.41 -24.23 -9.82
N TRP A 49 -20.64 -23.65 -10.74
CA TRP A 49 -19.20 -23.91 -10.81
C TRP A 49 -18.55 -23.42 -9.51
N VAL A 50 -18.17 -24.35 -8.63
CA VAL A 50 -17.41 -24.06 -7.42
C VAL A 50 -15.98 -23.80 -7.85
N LYS A 51 -15.73 -22.61 -8.41
CA LYS A 51 -14.37 -22.14 -8.66
C LYS A 51 -13.67 -22.13 -7.30
N THR A 52 -12.45 -22.64 -7.22
CA THR A 52 -11.61 -22.30 -6.07
C THR A 52 -11.56 -20.78 -6.03
N GLU A 53 -12.02 -20.17 -4.93
CA GLU A 53 -11.85 -18.74 -4.73
C GLU A 53 -10.35 -18.48 -4.75
N HIS A 54 -9.88 -17.95 -5.87
CA HIS A 54 -8.54 -17.40 -5.94
C HIS A 54 -8.69 -16.03 -5.28
N ALA A 55 -8.47 -15.98 -3.97
CA ALA A 55 -8.09 -14.75 -3.31
C ALA A 55 -6.70 -14.40 -3.87
N TYR A 56 -6.68 -13.58 -4.93
CA TYR A 56 -5.44 -12.93 -5.30
C TYR A 56 -5.01 -12.11 -4.09
N PRO A 57 -3.77 -12.28 -3.56
CA PRO A 57 -3.29 -11.39 -2.54
C PRO A 57 -3.50 -9.97 -3.07
N SER A 58 -4.19 -9.14 -2.30
CA SER A 58 -4.32 -7.72 -2.63
C SER A 58 -2.91 -7.17 -2.86
N ARG A 59 -2.77 -6.09 -3.64
CA ARG A 59 -1.46 -5.44 -3.83
C ARG A 59 -0.73 -5.19 -2.50
N ALA A 60 -1.48 -4.99 -1.41
CA ALA A 60 -0.97 -4.91 -0.04
C ALA A 60 -0.38 -6.22 0.52
N ALA A 61 -0.98 -7.38 0.22
CA ALA A 61 -0.48 -8.70 0.62
C ALA A 61 0.75 -9.17 -0.21
N LEU A 62 1.01 -8.53 -1.35
CA LEU A 62 2.24 -8.69 -2.16
C LEU A 62 3.36 -7.73 -1.78
N LEU A 63 3.22 -6.97 -0.69
CA LEU A 63 4.30 -6.17 -0.09
C LEU A 63 4.91 -6.90 1.13
N PRO A 64 5.46 -8.14 1.03
CA PRO A 64 6.32 -8.62 2.08
C PRO A 64 7.59 -7.75 2.03
N HIS A 65 7.78 -6.94 3.07
CA HIS A 65 8.85 -5.95 3.26
C HIS A 65 8.64 -4.59 2.57
N LYS A 66 7.69 -3.77 3.08
CA LYS A 66 7.96 -2.33 3.13
C LYS A 66 9.27 -2.16 3.91
N ARG A 67 10.36 -1.80 3.22
CA ARG A 67 11.64 -1.52 3.90
C ARG A 67 11.38 -0.49 5.00
N PRO A 68 11.86 -0.71 6.23
CA PRO A 68 11.69 0.27 7.29
C PRO A 68 12.38 1.57 6.88
N LEU A 69 11.79 2.70 7.27
CA LEU A 69 12.27 4.03 6.89
C LEU A 69 13.76 4.21 7.18
N GLY A 70 14.24 3.69 8.31
CA GLY A 70 15.66 3.73 8.67
C GLY A 70 16.58 3.03 7.67
N GLU A 71 16.20 1.88 7.11
CA GLU A 71 16.99 1.20 6.08
C GLU A 71 17.02 1.98 4.76
N ILE A 72 15.94 2.70 4.46
CA ILE A 72 15.88 3.58 3.28
C ILE A 72 16.79 4.77 3.50
N LEU A 73 16.73 5.42 4.68
CA LEU A 73 17.58 6.57 5.02
C LEU A 73 19.07 6.22 4.98
N VAL A 74 19.45 5.07 5.55
CA VAL A 74 20.83 4.58 5.51
C VAL A 74 21.22 4.14 4.09
N GLY A 75 20.34 3.43 3.39
CA GLY A 75 20.59 2.95 2.03
C GLY A 75 20.71 4.06 0.99
N SER A 76 20.04 5.20 1.21
CA SER A 76 20.14 6.41 0.38
C SER A 76 21.31 7.32 0.78
N GLY A 77 22.01 7.01 1.87
CA GLY A 77 23.17 7.78 2.33
C GLY A 77 22.85 9.05 3.11
N TYR A 78 21.59 9.28 3.51
CA TYR A 78 21.21 10.43 4.32
C TYR A 78 21.65 10.29 5.80
N LEU A 79 21.82 9.06 6.28
CA LEU A 79 22.23 8.76 7.65
C LEU A 79 23.23 7.60 7.68
N THR A 80 24.13 7.58 8.66
CA THR A 80 24.88 6.37 8.98
C THR A 80 24.06 5.42 9.84
N ALA A 81 24.47 4.14 9.88
CA ALA A 81 23.87 3.16 10.77
C ALA A 81 24.02 3.57 12.25
N GLU A 82 25.16 4.17 12.64
CA GLU A 82 25.36 4.62 14.03
C GLU A 82 24.48 5.83 14.38
N GLU A 83 24.25 6.74 13.44
CA GLU A 83 23.33 7.88 13.63
C GLU A 83 21.90 7.43 13.82
N LEU A 84 21.45 6.46 13.02
CA LEU A 84 20.10 5.90 13.13
C LEU A 84 19.89 5.22 14.50
N GLU A 85 20.85 4.42 14.96
CA GLU A 85 20.76 3.74 16.26
C GLU A 85 20.80 4.74 17.43
N ARG A 86 21.66 5.76 17.37
CA ARG A 86 21.67 6.85 18.36
C ARG A 86 20.35 7.61 18.40
N ALA A 87 19.77 7.90 17.24
CA ALA A 87 18.47 8.56 17.15
C ALA A 87 17.36 7.67 17.75
N ARG A 88 17.36 6.35 17.49
CA ARG A 88 16.41 5.40 18.11
C ARG A 88 16.51 5.36 19.64
N ALA A 89 17.73 5.42 20.18
CA ALA A 89 17.96 5.40 21.62
C ALA A 89 17.56 6.70 22.33
N THR A 90 17.73 7.85 21.68
CA THR A 90 17.45 9.18 22.26
C THR A 90 16.03 9.68 22.00
N LYS A 91 15.29 9.00 21.11
CA LYS A 91 13.94 9.36 20.71
C LYS A 91 12.96 9.34 21.89
N PRO A 92 12.25 10.45 22.17
CA PRO A 92 11.19 10.48 23.18
C PRO A 92 10.04 9.52 22.87
N SER A 93 9.34 9.04 23.91
CA SER A 93 8.12 8.26 23.74
C SER A 93 7.03 9.09 23.05
N GLY A 94 6.24 8.46 22.17
CA GLY A 94 5.16 9.13 21.42
C GLY A 94 5.56 9.97 20.21
N VAL A 95 6.84 10.35 20.07
CA VAL A 95 7.33 11.06 18.87
C VAL A 95 7.57 10.07 17.73
N LEU A 96 7.48 10.47 16.45
CA LEU A 96 7.87 9.64 15.32
C LEU A 96 9.37 9.75 15.04
N LEU A 97 10.03 8.66 14.64
CA LEU A 97 11.49 8.64 14.43
C LEU A 97 11.94 9.69 13.40
N GLY A 98 11.23 9.83 12.28
CA GLY A 98 11.55 10.84 11.25
C GLY A 98 11.52 12.27 11.80
N HIS A 99 10.50 12.62 12.58
CA HIS A 99 10.41 13.93 13.21
C HIS A 99 11.54 14.19 14.22
N HIS A 100 11.92 13.15 14.99
CA HIS A 100 13.06 13.24 15.91
C HIS A 100 14.38 13.49 15.16
N LEU A 101 14.61 12.77 14.05
CA LEU A 101 15.80 12.95 13.21
C LEU A 101 15.92 14.37 12.65
N VAL A 102 14.81 14.92 12.16
CA VAL A 102 14.75 16.31 11.68
C VAL A 102 14.99 17.29 12.83
N HIS A 103 14.38 17.07 13.99
CA HIS A 103 14.56 17.93 15.16
C HIS A 103 16.01 17.93 15.68
N CYS A 104 16.71 16.80 15.61
CA CYS A 104 18.12 16.69 15.96
C CYS A 104 19.07 17.28 14.90
N GLY A 105 18.56 17.77 13.76
CA GLY A 105 19.37 18.30 12.67
C GLY A 105 20.16 17.23 11.90
N LEU A 106 19.80 15.95 12.06
CA LEU A 106 20.44 14.84 11.34
C LEU A 106 19.85 14.64 9.95
N LEU A 107 18.68 15.23 9.68
CA LEU A 107 17.95 15.07 8.43
C LEU A 107 17.19 16.37 8.12
N SER A 108 17.14 16.78 6.86
CA SER A 108 16.24 17.84 6.42
C SER A 108 14.79 17.33 6.26
N GLU A 109 13.83 18.26 6.19
CA GLU A 109 12.44 17.92 5.93
C GLU A 109 12.28 17.29 4.54
N GLU A 110 13.03 17.79 3.56
CA GLU A 110 13.04 17.30 2.18
C GLU A 110 13.55 15.85 2.09
N GLU A 111 14.69 15.54 2.71
CA GLU A 111 15.28 14.19 2.70
C GLU A 111 14.37 13.17 3.40
N LEU A 112 13.70 13.57 4.49
CA LEU A 112 12.71 12.73 5.16
C LEU A 112 11.56 12.36 4.23
N TYR A 113 11.02 13.36 3.53
CA TYR A 113 9.87 13.17 2.65
C TYR A 113 10.22 12.42 1.36
N GLU A 114 11.45 12.55 0.87
CA GLU A 114 11.97 11.73 -0.22
C GLU A 114 12.04 10.25 0.18
N ALA A 115 12.58 9.97 1.37
CA ALA A 115 12.62 8.61 1.90
C ALA A 115 11.21 8.03 2.17
N LEU A 116 10.27 8.84 2.66
CA LEU A 116 8.87 8.44 2.85
C LEU A 116 8.17 8.14 1.51
N SER A 117 8.42 8.93 0.48
CA SER A 117 7.92 8.70 -0.88
C SER A 117 8.36 7.33 -1.40
N ILE A 118 9.65 7.00 -1.26
CA ILE A 118 10.21 5.68 -1.62
C ILE A 118 9.57 4.56 -0.79
N GLN A 119 9.42 4.76 0.52
CA GLN A 119 8.85 3.77 1.42
C GLN A 119 7.39 3.43 1.09
N LEU A 120 6.62 4.45 0.72
CA LEU A 120 5.19 4.32 0.49
C LEU A 120 4.85 4.03 -0.97
N GLY A 121 5.79 4.30 -1.89
CA GLY A 121 5.55 4.25 -3.33
C GLY A 121 4.56 5.33 -3.79
N ILE A 122 4.64 6.52 -3.19
CA ILE A 122 3.77 7.68 -3.46
C ILE A 122 4.65 8.84 -3.86
N ASP A 123 4.30 9.51 -4.95
CA ASP A 123 5.08 10.62 -5.48
C ASP A 123 5.21 11.76 -4.45
N LEU A 124 6.42 12.33 -4.33
CA LEU A 124 6.67 13.57 -3.63
C LEU A 124 6.53 14.74 -4.60
N GLY A 125 5.76 15.75 -4.24
CA GLY A 125 5.57 16.96 -5.03
C GLY A 125 6.00 18.21 -4.28
N VAL A 126 6.27 19.27 -5.06
CA VAL A 126 6.35 20.64 -4.57
C VAL A 126 5.39 21.45 -5.41
N ILE A 127 4.31 21.94 -4.80
CA ILE A 127 3.26 22.68 -5.51
C ILE A 127 3.37 24.17 -5.15
N ASP A 128 3.36 25.00 -6.18
CA ASP A 128 3.26 26.46 -6.00
C ASP A 128 1.77 26.83 -5.81
N PRO A 129 1.41 27.59 -4.76
CA PRO A 129 0.04 28.08 -4.58
C PRO A 129 -0.56 28.77 -5.81
N ASP A 130 0.26 29.47 -6.60
CA ASP A 130 -0.20 30.23 -7.77
C ASP A 130 -0.65 29.32 -8.93
N GLN A 131 -0.25 28.05 -8.91
CA GLN A 131 -0.66 27.05 -9.91
C GLN A 131 -2.00 26.41 -9.59
N VAL A 132 -2.53 26.62 -8.37
CA VAL A 132 -3.77 25.99 -7.91
C VAL A 132 -4.92 26.98 -7.96
N SER A 133 -5.93 26.68 -8.78
CA SER A 133 -7.14 27.52 -8.80
C SER A 133 -7.91 27.42 -7.49
N ARG A 134 -8.45 28.56 -7.01
CA ARG A 134 -9.27 28.61 -5.78
C ARG A 134 -10.54 27.74 -5.87
N GLU A 135 -11.08 27.57 -7.08
CA GLU A 135 -12.23 26.70 -7.32
C GLU A 135 -11.89 25.23 -7.01
N VAL A 136 -10.72 24.76 -7.48
CA VAL A 136 -10.23 23.41 -7.18
C VAL A 136 -9.92 23.26 -5.69
N ALA A 137 -9.23 24.22 -5.07
CA ALA A 137 -8.92 24.16 -3.64
C ALA A 137 -10.18 24.07 -2.75
N ARG A 138 -11.31 24.63 -3.21
CA ARG A 138 -12.61 24.61 -2.53
C ARG A 138 -13.52 23.44 -2.94
N ALA A 139 -13.01 22.49 -3.73
CA ALA A 139 -13.78 21.32 -4.15
C ALA A 139 -14.14 20.38 -2.99
N LEU A 140 -13.42 20.46 -1.87
CA LEU A 140 -13.75 19.79 -0.62
C LEU A 140 -14.17 20.81 0.45
N PRO A 141 -15.09 20.45 1.36
CA PRO A 141 -15.44 21.31 2.49
C PRO A 141 -14.22 21.64 3.36
N ALA A 142 -14.10 22.90 3.81
CA ALA A 142 -12.94 23.37 4.57
C ALA A 142 -12.69 22.58 5.88
N HIS A 143 -13.74 22.05 6.52
CA HIS A 143 -13.57 21.22 7.72
C HIS A 143 -12.88 19.89 7.40
N ILE A 144 -13.19 19.26 6.26
CA ILE A 144 -12.54 18.01 5.82
C ILE A 144 -11.07 18.26 5.47
N VAL A 145 -10.80 19.35 4.74
CA VAL A 145 -9.43 19.76 4.38
C VAL A 145 -8.55 19.93 5.63
N ARG A 146 -9.09 20.59 6.67
CA ARG A 146 -8.38 20.83 7.94
C ARG A 146 -8.26 19.60 8.82
N GLU A 147 -9.35 18.82 8.95
CA GLU A 147 -9.37 17.61 9.77
C GLU A 147 -8.38 16.56 9.24
N TRP A 148 -8.36 16.38 7.92
CA TRP A 148 -7.57 15.33 7.28
C TRP A 148 -6.21 15.81 6.75
N ASN A 149 -5.91 17.12 6.85
CA ASN A 149 -4.72 17.75 6.27
C ASN A 149 -4.52 17.34 4.80
N VAL A 150 -5.55 17.55 3.99
CA VAL A 150 -5.51 17.28 2.55
C VAL A 150 -6.01 18.47 1.76
N LEU A 151 -5.37 18.80 0.64
CA LEU A 151 -5.77 19.92 -0.20
C LEU A 151 -5.92 19.46 -1.66
N PRO A 152 -7.07 19.71 -2.31
CA PRO A 152 -7.19 19.48 -3.74
C PRO A 152 -6.37 20.48 -4.52
N VAL A 153 -5.52 19.99 -5.42
CA VAL A 153 -4.63 20.82 -6.26
C VAL A 153 -4.99 20.75 -7.73
N ARG A 154 -5.61 19.65 -8.17
CA ARG A 154 -5.98 19.44 -9.58
C ARG A 154 -7.15 18.47 -9.72
N ILE A 155 -8.04 18.73 -10.66
CA ILE A 155 -9.13 17.84 -11.05
C ILE A 155 -9.08 17.66 -12.57
N GLU A 156 -8.89 16.43 -13.04
CA GLU A 156 -8.82 16.12 -14.47
C GLU A 156 -9.27 14.67 -14.73
N SER A 157 -9.97 14.44 -15.83
CA SER A 157 -10.30 13.08 -16.31
C SER A 157 -10.96 12.17 -15.26
N GLY A 158 -11.86 12.70 -14.43
CA GLY A 158 -12.53 11.95 -13.36
C GLY A 158 -11.67 11.68 -12.11
N ASN A 159 -10.44 12.19 -12.07
CA ASN A 159 -9.53 12.10 -10.92
C ASN A 159 -9.46 13.43 -10.15
N MET A 160 -9.36 13.33 -8.83
CA MET A 160 -9.05 14.45 -7.94
C MET A 160 -7.67 14.20 -7.31
N TYR A 161 -6.73 15.07 -7.63
CA TYR A 161 -5.38 15.05 -7.08
C TYR A 161 -5.34 15.88 -5.80
N LEU A 162 -4.99 15.22 -4.71
CA LEU A 162 -4.86 15.80 -3.38
C LEU A 162 -3.40 15.79 -2.97
N VAL A 163 -2.97 16.83 -2.28
CA VAL A 163 -1.69 16.85 -1.57
C VAL A 163 -1.90 16.69 -0.08
N SER A 164 -1.01 15.97 0.59
CA SER A 164 -1.00 15.82 2.04
C SER A 164 0.42 15.71 2.59
N PRO A 165 0.70 16.25 3.79
CA PRO A 165 1.93 15.94 4.50
C PRO A 165 1.88 14.57 5.18
N ASN A 166 0.68 14.00 5.38
CA ASN A 166 0.54 12.73 6.06
C ASN A 166 0.42 11.58 5.05
N PRO A 167 1.07 10.42 5.32
CA PRO A 167 0.85 9.21 4.54
C PRO A 167 -0.65 8.86 4.47
N PRO A 168 -1.22 8.62 3.28
CA PRO A 168 -2.62 8.24 3.17
C PRO A 168 -2.85 6.87 3.79
N ASN A 169 -3.92 6.76 4.56
CA ASN A 169 -4.42 5.50 5.12
C ASN A 169 -5.81 5.18 4.57
N ASP A 170 -6.32 3.99 4.88
CA ASP A 170 -7.63 3.55 4.40
C ASP A 170 -8.75 4.44 4.97
N GLU A 171 -8.60 4.97 6.19
CA GLU A 171 -9.59 5.85 6.82
C GLU A 171 -9.78 7.15 6.03
N LEU A 172 -8.68 7.79 5.60
CA LEU A 172 -8.69 8.98 4.76
C LEU A 172 -9.48 8.71 3.46
N GLN A 173 -9.19 7.60 2.79
CA GLN A 173 -9.87 7.21 1.55
C GLN A 173 -11.38 7.02 1.77
N HIS A 174 -11.78 6.37 2.86
CA HIS A 174 -13.19 6.19 3.20
C HIS A 174 -13.88 7.51 3.55
N ALA A 175 -13.21 8.38 4.32
CA ALA A 175 -13.74 9.67 4.71
C ALA A 175 -14.03 10.55 3.48
N LEU A 176 -13.06 10.65 2.56
CA LEU A 176 -13.16 11.49 1.37
C LEU A 176 -14.18 10.99 0.34
N ARG A 177 -14.35 9.67 0.19
CA ARG A 177 -15.36 9.07 -0.71
C ARG A 177 -16.81 9.48 -0.39
N ARG A 178 -17.08 9.94 0.83
CA ARG A 178 -18.41 10.46 1.20
C ARG A 178 -18.68 11.85 0.62
N HIS A 179 -17.64 12.56 0.19
CA HIS A 179 -17.72 13.93 -0.30
C HIS A 179 -17.45 14.08 -1.80
N THR A 180 -16.94 13.04 -2.47
CA THR A 180 -16.65 13.09 -3.91
C THR A 180 -16.88 11.73 -4.59
N ARG A 181 -17.30 11.78 -5.86
CA ARG A 181 -17.38 10.61 -6.75
C ARG A 181 -16.14 10.44 -7.62
N LEU A 182 -15.19 11.38 -7.55
CA LEU A 182 -13.95 11.34 -8.32
C LEU A 182 -12.99 10.31 -7.72
N GLU A 183 -12.15 9.73 -8.58
CA GLU A 183 -11.08 8.85 -8.11
C GLU A 183 -9.99 9.68 -7.42
N ILE A 184 -9.69 9.36 -6.16
CA ILE A 184 -8.76 10.13 -5.33
C ILE A 184 -7.33 9.66 -5.58
N ARG A 185 -6.46 10.59 -5.98
CA ARG A 185 -5.02 10.39 -6.09
C ARG A 185 -4.32 11.28 -5.08
N VAL A 186 -3.57 10.69 -4.14
CA VAL A 186 -2.86 11.46 -3.11
C VAL A 186 -1.38 11.53 -3.47
N GLN A 187 -0.82 12.73 -3.43
CA GLN A 187 0.60 13.02 -3.55
C GLN A 187 1.13 13.52 -2.20
N LEU A 188 2.34 13.11 -1.84
CA LEU A 188 2.98 13.57 -0.62
C LEU A 188 3.60 14.96 -0.86
N VAL A 189 3.52 15.86 0.10
CA VAL A 189 4.20 17.17 0.10
C VAL A 189 4.82 17.42 1.48
N THR A 190 5.85 18.24 1.57
CA THR A 190 6.43 18.58 2.87
C THR A 190 5.45 19.43 3.72
N PRO A 191 5.43 19.30 5.05
CA PRO A 191 4.64 20.12 5.97
C PRO A 191 4.79 21.62 5.72
N THR A 192 5.97 22.06 5.36
CA THR A 192 6.28 23.44 5.00
C THR A 192 5.61 23.84 3.69
N ASN A 193 5.65 22.99 2.65
CA ASN A 193 4.91 23.26 1.41
C ASN A 193 3.39 23.23 1.63
N PHE A 194 2.88 22.27 2.41
CA PHE A 194 1.45 22.19 2.73
C PHE A 194 0.93 23.41 3.48
N ARG A 195 1.67 23.90 4.49
CA ARG A 195 1.29 25.13 5.22
C ARG A 195 1.19 26.33 4.30
N ARG A 196 2.19 26.53 3.43
CA ARG A 196 2.19 27.62 2.44
C ARG A 196 0.97 27.55 1.50
N LEU A 197 0.60 26.35 1.06
CA LEU A 197 -0.60 26.12 0.25
C LEU A 197 -1.88 26.44 1.03
N ALA A 198 -1.98 25.95 2.26
CA ALA A 198 -3.14 26.15 3.12
C ALA A 198 -3.37 27.64 3.42
N GLU A 199 -2.32 28.39 3.76
CA GLU A 199 -2.39 29.83 4.07
C GLU A 199 -2.80 30.68 2.85
N SER A 200 -2.45 30.24 1.63
CA SER A 200 -2.72 31.00 0.41
C SER A 200 -4.14 30.75 -0.14
N LEU A 201 -4.64 29.52 0.02
CA LEU A 201 -5.82 29.01 -0.70
C LEU A 201 -7.07 28.85 0.17
N LEU A 202 -6.92 28.63 1.48
CA LEU A 202 -8.03 28.43 2.43
C LEU A 202 -8.37 29.71 3.20
#